data_AF-A0A973CIL6-F1
#
_entry.id   AF-A0A973CIL6-F1
#
_cell.length_a   1.000
_cell.length_b   1.000
_cell.length_c   1.000
_cell.angle_alpha   90.00
_cell.angle_beta   90.00
_cell.angle_gamma   90.00
#
_symmetry.space_group_name_H-M   'P 1'
#
loop_
_entity.id
_entity.type
_entity.pdbx_description
1 polymer ?
#
loop_
_entity_poly.entity_id
_entity_poly.type
_entity_poly.pdbx_seq_one_letter_code
_entity_poly.pdbx_strand_id
1 'polypeptide(L)'
;MEELAGAACHELNQPLQVITGYAELLLMQLKDDDEKYSKIKILKEQADKLAELTKKLNGITKYETQNYINDRIIDIDKSSDNGEMEETREQFGEVSKILTKMKSS
;
A
#
# COMPACT_ATOMS: atom_id res chain seq x y z
N MET A 1 -2.80 4.74 1.93
CA MET A 1 -3.54 3.69 1.17
C MET A 1 -3.04 2.29 1.48
N GLU A 2 -1.78 2.12 1.94
CA GLU A 2 -1.25 0.83 2.43
C GLU A 2 -2.09 0.19 3.54
N GLU A 3 -2.69 1.00 4.42
CA GLU A 3 -3.49 0.50 5.53
C GLU A 3 -4.75 -0.25 5.08
N LEU A 4 -5.41 0.15 3.99
CA LEU A 4 -6.72 -0.41 3.62
C LEU A 4 -6.60 -1.76 2.92
N ALA A 5 -5.67 -1.90 1.98
CA ALA A 5 -5.39 -3.18 1.31
C ALA A 5 -4.56 -4.13 2.18
N GLY A 6 -3.65 -3.58 3.00
CA GLY A 6 -2.96 -4.33 4.04
C GLY A 6 -3.93 -4.90 5.07
N ALA A 7 -4.81 -4.06 5.63
CA ALA A 7 -5.83 -4.50 6.58
C ALA A 7 -6.79 -5.52 5.97
N ALA A 8 -7.28 -5.30 4.74
CA ALA A 8 -8.13 -6.28 4.05
C ALA A 8 -7.42 -7.64 3.87
N CYS A 9 -6.13 -7.65 3.51
CA CYS A 9 -5.36 -8.90 3.43
C CYS A 9 -5.19 -9.57 4.80
N HIS A 10 -4.94 -8.81 5.85
CA HIS A 10 -4.83 -9.33 7.21
C HIS A 10 -6.16 -9.93 7.70
N GLU A 11 -7.26 -9.21 7.48
CA GLU A 11 -8.63 -9.66 7.81
C GLU A 11 -9.05 -10.90 7.01
N LEU A 12 -8.60 -11.05 5.76
CA LEU A 12 -8.85 -12.25 4.95
C LEU A 12 -7.99 -13.45 5.37
N ASN A 13 -6.76 -13.20 5.81
CA ASN A 13 -5.85 -14.28 6.24
C ASN A 13 -6.31 -14.96 7.53
N GLN A 14 -6.95 -14.22 8.45
CA GLN A 14 -7.47 -14.78 9.71
C GLN A 14 -8.49 -15.92 9.51
N PRO A 15 -9.62 -15.73 8.80
CA PRO A 15 -10.57 -16.80 8.55
C PRO A 15 -9.97 -17.92 7.68
N LEU A 16 -9.05 -17.62 6.76
CA LEU A 16 -8.34 -18.64 5.98
C LEU A 16 -7.47 -19.55 6.85
N GLN A 17 -6.75 -19.00 7.82
CA GLN A 17 -5.99 -19.78 8.79
C GLN A 17 -6.90 -20.70 9.62
N VAL A 18 -8.04 -20.18 10.08
CA VAL A 18 -9.02 -20.98 10.83
C VAL A 18 -9.55 -22.14 9.97
N ILE A 19 -9.98 -21.87 8.74
CA ILE A 19 -10.49 -22.91 7.82
C ILE A 19 -9.43 -23.97 7.54
N THR A 20 -8.20 -23.55 7.26
CA THR A 20 -7.07 -24.46 6.96
C THR A 20 -6.74 -25.33 8.17
N GLY A 21 -6.66 -24.75 9.37
CA GLY A 21 -6.37 -25.48 10.60
C GLY A 21 -7.46 -26.53 10.93
N TYR A 22 -8.74 -26.18 10.78
CA TYR A 22 -9.82 -27.16 10.96
C TYR A 22 -9.79 -28.27 9.91
N ALA A 23 -9.52 -27.93 8.65
CA ALA A 23 -9.40 -28.94 7.59
C ALA A 23 -8.25 -29.92 7.86
N GLU A 24 -7.10 -29.43 8.33
CA GLU A 24 -5.96 -30.26 8.72
C GLU A 24 -6.29 -31.17 9.90
N LEU A 25 -6.91 -30.64 10.95
CA LEU A 25 -7.32 -31.44 12.12
C LEU A 25 -8.29 -32.56 11.71
N LEU A 26 -9.25 -32.26 10.84
CA LEU A 26 -10.20 -33.26 10.36
C LEU A 26 -9.51 -34.33 9.48
N LEU A 27 -8.56 -33.94 8.62
CA LEU A 27 -7.78 -34.88 7.81
C LEU A 27 -6.90 -35.79 8.68
N MET A 28 -6.39 -35.30 9.82
CA MET A 28 -5.65 -36.14 10.77
C MET A 28 -6.52 -37.17 11.50
N GLN A 29 -7.83 -36.92 11.61
CA GLN A 29 -8.79 -37.79 12.31
C GLN A 29 -9.48 -38.80 11.40
N LEU A 30 -9.52 -38.52 10.09
CA LEU A 30 -10.18 -39.37 9.09
C LEU A 30 -9.18 -40.35 8.48
N LYS A 31 -9.68 -41.53 8.12
CA LYS A 31 -8.93 -42.46 7.28
C LYS A 31 -9.06 -42.05 5.82
N ASP A 32 -8.06 -42.39 5.01
CA ASP A 32 -8.00 -42.04 3.59
C ASP A 32 -9.15 -42.66 2.76
N ASP A 33 -9.81 -43.70 3.27
CA ASP A 33 -10.97 -44.35 2.64
C ASP A 33 -12.32 -43.72 3.04
N ASP A 34 -12.33 -42.76 3.97
CA ASP A 34 -13.55 -42.04 4.34
C ASP A 34 -13.95 -41.06 3.22
N GLU A 35 -15.21 -41.12 2.80
CA GLU A 35 -15.76 -40.22 1.78
C GLU A 35 -15.52 -38.73 2.11
N LYS A 36 -15.55 -38.37 3.40
CA LYS A 36 -15.31 -37.01 3.89
C LYS A 36 -13.85 -36.59 3.72
N TYR A 37 -12.90 -37.51 3.75
CA TYR A 37 -11.48 -37.21 3.58
C TYR A 37 -11.25 -36.48 2.24
N SER A 38 -11.79 -37.04 1.15
CA SER A 38 -11.67 -36.43 -0.18
C SER A 38 -12.29 -35.03 -0.25
N LYS A 39 -13.45 -34.84 0.38
CA LYS A 39 -14.17 -33.55 0.42
C LYS A 39 -13.38 -32.50 1.22
N ILE A 40 -12.85 -32.88 2.38
CA ILE A 40 -12.08 -31.97 3.24
C ILE A 40 -10.73 -31.64 2.60
N LYS A 41 -10.10 -32.59 1.90
CA LYS A 41 -8.90 -32.33 1.12
C LYS A 41 -9.14 -31.26 0.05
N ILE A 42 -10.25 -31.35 -0.68
CA ILE A 42 -10.65 -30.32 -1.66
C ILE A 42 -10.85 -28.97 -0.96
N LEU A 43 -11.52 -28.93 0.20
CA LEU A 43 -11.70 -27.68 0.95
C LEU A 43 -10.37 -27.05 1.35
N LYS A 44 -9.41 -27.85 1.84
CA LYS A 44 -8.06 -27.40 2.16
C LYS A 44 -7.36 -26.82 0.92
N GLU A 45 -7.39 -27.53 -0.20
CA GLU A 45 -6.77 -27.06 -1.45
C GLU A 45 -7.37 -25.74 -1.95
N GLN A 46 -8.68 -25.50 -1.74
CA GLN A 46 -9.30 -24.22 -2.08
C GLN A 46 -8.92 -23.10 -1.11
N ALA A 47 -8.81 -23.40 0.18
CA ALA A 47 -8.30 -22.44 1.17
C ALA A 47 -6.84 -22.03 0.86
N ASP A 48 -6.00 -23.00 0.48
CA ASP A 48 -4.61 -22.74 0.08
C ASP A 48 -4.55 -21.84 -1.17
N LYS A 49 -5.40 -22.08 -2.18
CA LYS A 49 -5.50 -21.21 -3.37
C LYS A 49 -5.93 -19.79 -3.02
N LEU A 50 -6.89 -19.63 -2.11
CA LEU A 50 -7.34 -18.32 -1.65
C LEU A 50 -6.22 -17.58 -0.90
N ALA A 51 -5.44 -18.28 -0.08
CA ALA A 51 -4.27 -17.68 0.59
C ALA A 51 -3.24 -17.17 -0.43
N GLU A 52 -2.97 -17.92 -1.50
CA GLU A 52 -2.07 -17.48 -2.56
C GLU A 52 -2.61 -16.28 -3.36
N LEU A 53 -3.92 -16.23 -3.61
CA LEU A 53 -4.56 -15.07 -4.24
C LEU A 53 -4.46 -13.82 -3.36
N THR A 54 -4.72 -13.95 -2.06
CA THR A 54 -4.60 -12.83 -1.10
C THR A 54 -3.16 -12.30 -1.05
N LYS A 55 -2.14 -13.17 -1.09
CA LYS A 55 -0.73 -12.76 -1.18
C LYS A 55 -0.42 -11.99 -2.47
N LYS A 56 -0.92 -12.46 -3.62
CA LYS A 56 -0.75 -11.77 -4.91
C LYS A 56 -1.40 -10.39 -4.91
N LEU A 57 -2.61 -10.27 -4.36
CA LEU A 57 -3.30 -8.98 -4.19
C LEU A 57 -2.50 -8.01 -3.32
N ASN A 58 -1.91 -8.51 -2.23
CA ASN A 58 -1.01 -7.71 -1.38
C ASN A 58 0.21 -7.21 -2.17
N GLY A 59 0.85 -8.10 -2.94
CA GLY A 59 2.02 -7.77 -3.77
C GLY A 59 1.73 -6.70 -4.83
N ILE A 60 0.60 -6.82 -5.54
CA ILE A 60 0.17 -5.82 -6.53
C ILE A 60 -0.07 -4.47 -5.85
N THR A 61 -0.77 -4.46 -4.72
CA THR A 61 -1.09 -3.20 -4.03
C THR A 61 0.16 -2.49 -3.51
N LYS A 62 1.16 -3.26 -3.03
CA LYS A 62 2.46 -2.71 -2.64
C LYS A 62 3.22 -2.13 -3.82
N TYR A 63 3.25 -2.85 -4.95
CA TYR A 63 3.96 -2.41 -6.16
C TYR A 63 3.38 -1.11 -6.75
N GLU A 64 2.05 -1.02 -6.87
CA GLU A 64 1.35 0.19 -7.31
C GLU A 64 1.63 1.38 -6.38
N THR A 65 1.62 1.15 -5.06
CA THR A 65 1.90 2.21 -4.09
C THR A 65 3.34 2.70 -4.18
N GLN A 66 4.31 1.80 -4.36
CA GLN A 66 5.72 2.17 -4.53
C GLN A 66 5.96 2.97 -5.82
N ASN A 67 5.40 2.55 -6.95
CA ASN A 67 5.52 3.30 -8.21
C ASN A 67 4.92 4.71 -8.08
N TYR A 68 3.75 4.82 -7.45
CA TYR A 68 3.11 6.12 -7.24
C TYR A 68 3.93 7.07 -6.34
N ILE A 69 4.55 6.55 -5.28
CA ILE A 69 5.43 7.34 -4.42
C ILE A 69 6.68 7.76 -5.18
N ASN A 70 7.29 6.85 -5.95
CA ASN A 70 8.47 7.16 -6.75
C ASN A 70 8.18 8.23 -7.80
N ASP A 71 7.05 8.13 -8.52
CA ASP A 71 6.64 9.13 -9.51
C ASP A 71 6.40 10.49 -8.85
N ARG A 72 5.75 10.53 -7.68
CA ARG A 72 5.59 11.78 -6.90
C ARG A 72 6.92 12.38 -6.44
N ILE A 73 7.88 11.57 -5.99
CA ILE A 73 9.21 12.06 -5.57
C ILE A 73 9.94 12.65 -6.78
N ILE A 74 9.92 11.95 -7.92
CA ILE A 74 10.51 12.43 -9.18
C ILE A 74 9.85 13.75 -9.62
N ASP A 75 8.53 13.88 -9.50
CA ASP A 75 7.82 15.13 -9.83
C ASP A 75 8.13 16.26 -8.85
N ILE A 76 8.30 15.99 -7.55
CA ILE A 76 8.72 17.00 -6.55
C ILE A 76 10.16 17.48 -6.83
N ASP A 77 11.06 16.57 -7.20
CA ASP A 77 12.43 16.91 -7.56
C ASP A 77 12.48 17.70 -8.88
N LYS A 78 11.66 17.33 -9.87
CA LYS A 78 11.48 18.12 -11.12
C LYS A 78 10.84 19.49 -10.88
N SER A 79 9.92 19.58 -9.92
CA SER A 79 9.28 20.83 -9.52
C SER A 79 10.19 21.73 -8.67
N SER A 80 11.34 21.20 -8.22
CA SER A 80 12.37 21.96 -7.50
C SER A 80 13.39 22.61 -8.44
N ASP A 81 13.27 22.45 -9.76
CA ASP A 81 14.12 23.14 -10.73
C ASP A 81 13.41 24.38 -11.31
N ASN A 82 13.61 25.50 -10.61
CA ASN A 82 13.61 26.88 -11.08
C ASN A 82 12.61 27.29 -12.17
N GLY A 83 11.48 27.85 -11.75
CA GLY A 83 10.58 28.54 -12.67
C GLY A 83 9.69 29.62 -12.08
N GLU A 84 9.88 30.10 -10.85
CA GLU A 84 9.02 31.14 -10.25
C GLU A 84 9.76 31.91 -9.15
N MET A 85 10.82 32.66 -9.51
CA MET A 85 11.44 33.66 -8.61
C MET A 85 11.96 34.87 -9.41
N GLU A 86 11.10 35.47 -10.24
CA GLU A 86 11.40 36.76 -10.88
C GLU A 86 10.38 37.85 -10.48
N GLU A 87 9.08 37.56 -10.38
CA GLU A 87 8.08 38.57 -9.98
C GLU A 87 8.10 38.91 -8.47
N THR A 88 8.43 37.96 -7.60
CA THR A 88 8.44 38.22 -6.14
C THR A 88 9.66 39.05 -5.69
N ARG A 89 10.72 39.10 -6.50
CA ARG A 89 11.96 39.86 -6.18
C ARG A 89 11.84 41.35 -6.50
N GLU A 90 11.08 41.74 -7.53
CA GLU A 90 10.88 43.15 -7.85
C GLU A 90 10.02 43.87 -6.79
N GLN A 91 8.93 43.24 -6.32
CA GLN A 91 8.06 43.83 -5.29
C GLN A 91 8.77 44.02 -3.94
N PHE A 92 9.56 43.05 -3.48
CA PHE A 92 10.35 43.20 -2.26
C PHE A 92 11.50 44.21 -2.41
N GLY A 93 12.07 44.33 -3.62
CA GLY A 93 13.10 45.30 -3.95
C GLY A 93 12.62 46.76 -3.89
N GLU A 94 11.39 47.03 -4.34
CA GLU A 94 10.79 48.38 -4.23
C GLU A 94 10.45 48.76 -2.79
N VAL A 95 9.86 47.83 -2.02
CA VAL A 95 9.52 48.06 -0.60
C VAL A 95 10.78 48.34 0.23
N SER A 96 11.88 47.63 -0.03
CA SER A 96 13.15 47.84 0.69
C SER A 96 13.80 49.20 0.38
N LYS A 97 13.70 49.69 -0.86
CA LYS A 97 14.17 51.04 -1.26
C LYS A 97 13.37 52.15 -0.58
N ILE A 98 12.05 51.98 -0.44
CA ILE A 98 11.17 52.94 0.26
C ILE A 98 11.51 52.99 1.76
N LEU A 99 11.71 51.82 2.39
CA LEU A 99 12.04 51.73 3.82
C LEU A 99 13.43 52.33 4.15
N THR A 100 14.38 52.25 3.21
CA THR A 100 15.71 52.85 3.40
C THR A 100 15.66 54.37 3.26
N LYS A 101 14.87 54.92 2.32
CA LYS A 101 14.64 56.38 2.20
C LYS A 101 13.94 56.96 3.43
N MET A 102 13.04 56.23 4.08
CA MET A 102 12.36 56.69 5.30
C MET A 102 13.25 56.70 6.55
N LYS A 103 14.35 55.94 6.58
CA LYS A 103 15.28 55.89 7.72
C LYS A 103 16.41 56.92 7.65
N SER A 104 16.46 57.72 6.60
CA SER A 104 17.52 58.74 6.37
C SER A 104 16.98 60.17 6.29
N SER A 105 15.76 60.41 6.76
CA SER A 105 15.16 61.75 6.93
C SER A 105 14.83 62.03 8.38
#